data_AF-A0A2S8GLZ4-F1
#
_entry.id   AF-A0A2S8GLZ4-F1
#
_cell.length_a   1.000
_cell.length_b   1.000
_cell.length_c   1.000
_cell.angle_alpha   90.00
_cell.angle_beta   90.00
_cell.angle_gamma   90.00
#
_symmetry.space_group_name_H-M   'P 1'
#
loop_
_entity.id
_entity.type
_entity.pdbx_description
1 polymer ?
#
loop_
_entity_poly.entity_id
_entity_poly.type
_entity_poly.pdbx_seq_one_letter_code
_entity_poly.pdbx_strand_id
1 'polypeptide(L)'
;MRQRAPEPRVALCGIQRHPVTCRAFANGAIHTLDHYLRCKMSFNRKGASDRLSRRQLNLQSFDDVLVEAKSLSRVGYHRVAKWSLGQICDHVARFMDESIDGFQNPPAMAPLMRPFLRMMYLGKILRNERLPAKFPTLKELQPDEWADDSKALPQLEKAIARIQAPNAEFVPSPALGKLTPEEWRKVHLWHCQHHLEFLIPAARDAQANKREGE
;
A
#
# COMPACT_ATOMS: atom_id res chain seq x y z
N MET A 1 47.01 9.71 -46.50
CA MET A 1 46.58 11.00 -45.93
C MET A 1 45.62 10.72 -44.79
N ARG A 2 45.90 11.28 -43.61
CA ARG A 2 45.11 11.14 -42.38
C ARG A 2 43.83 11.96 -42.48
N GLN A 3 42.68 11.40 -42.13
CA GLN A 3 41.59 12.15 -41.48
C GLN A 3 40.91 11.24 -40.44
N ARG A 4 41.09 11.60 -39.16
CA ARG A 4 40.37 11.03 -38.01
C ARG A 4 38.98 11.65 -37.97
N ALA A 5 37.95 10.83 -37.84
CA ALA A 5 36.61 11.29 -37.49
C ALA A 5 36.57 11.73 -36.00
N PRO A 6 35.84 12.80 -35.64
CA PRO A 6 35.67 13.21 -34.25
C PRO A 6 34.52 12.44 -33.57
N GLU A 7 34.75 12.00 -32.33
CA GLU A 7 33.76 11.36 -31.46
C GLU A 7 32.68 12.32 -30.95
N PRO A 8 31.43 11.86 -30.75
CA PRO A 8 30.39 12.66 -30.10
C PRO A 8 30.56 12.69 -28.58
N ARG A 9 30.79 13.91 -28.07
CA ARG A 9 30.82 14.25 -26.63
C ARG A 9 29.47 14.00 -25.96
N VAL A 10 29.56 13.30 -24.82
CA VAL A 10 28.51 13.15 -23.80
C VAL A 10 28.13 14.52 -23.22
N ALA A 11 26.85 14.88 -23.25
CA ALA A 11 26.30 16.04 -22.56
C ALA A 11 25.62 15.60 -21.26
N LEU A 12 26.34 15.73 -20.14
CA LEU A 12 25.79 15.68 -18.79
C LEU A 12 25.23 17.07 -18.45
N CYS A 13 23.91 17.22 -18.36
CA CYS A 13 23.29 18.41 -17.78
C CYS A 13 23.01 18.15 -16.30
N GLY A 14 23.97 18.52 -15.45
CA GLY A 14 23.77 18.65 -14.01
C GLY A 14 23.24 20.04 -13.70
N ILE A 15 22.12 20.13 -12.96
CA ILE A 15 21.70 21.36 -12.30
C ILE A 15 21.63 21.08 -10.80
N GLN A 16 22.72 21.45 -10.13
CA GLN A 16 22.84 21.55 -8.69
C GLN A 16 22.85 23.04 -8.34
N ARG A 17 21.98 23.50 -7.44
CA ARG A 17 22.01 24.86 -6.88
C ARG A 17 21.98 24.78 -5.36
N HIS A 18 23.13 25.09 -4.74
CA HIS A 18 23.26 25.49 -3.33
C HIS A 18 23.33 27.05 -3.25
N PRO A 19 23.57 27.68 -2.08
CA PRO A 19 22.58 28.47 -1.36
C PRO A 19 22.92 29.97 -1.42
N VAL A 20 21.98 30.85 -1.07
CA VAL A 20 22.31 32.26 -0.83
C VAL A 20 21.83 32.65 0.55
N THR A 21 22.77 32.68 1.49
CA THR A 21 22.68 33.42 2.74
C THR A 21 23.04 34.87 2.47
N CYS A 22 22.22 35.83 2.94
CA CYS A 22 22.69 37.21 3.10
C CYS A 22 22.13 37.81 4.39
N ARG A 23 23.02 38.46 5.13
CA ARG A 23 22.92 38.92 6.52
C ARG A 23 22.25 40.30 6.59
N ALA A 24 21.61 40.56 7.72
CA ALA A 24 20.81 41.72 8.06
C ALA A 24 21.54 43.08 8.07
N PHE A 25 20.78 44.14 7.81
CA PHE A 25 21.02 45.49 8.33
C PHE A 25 19.72 46.04 8.92
N ALA A 26 19.84 46.62 10.12
CA ALA A 26 18.76 47.17 10.94
C ALA A 26 18.55 48.67 10.67
N ASN A 27 17.28 49.11 10.74
CA ASN A 27 16.78 50.31 11.44
C ASN A 27 15.55 50.89 10.73
N GLY A 28 14.47 51.12 11.48
CA GLY A 28 13.48 52.15 11.16
C GLY A 28 12.02 51.72 11.06
N ALA A 29 11.28 51.97 12.14
CA ALA A 29 9.86 52.34 12.20
C ALA A 29 8.76 51.33 11.82
N ILE A 30 7.71 51.40 12.64
CA ILE A 30 6.57 50.50 12.77
C ILE A 30 5.41 51.06 11.95
N HIS A 31 4.73 50.21 11.18
CA HIS A 31 3.27 50.03 11.09
C HIS A 31 2.82 49.57 9.68
N THR A 32 1.87 48.64 9.72
CA THR A 32 0.92 48.21 8.66
C THR A 32 1.26 46.98 7.81
N LEU A 33 0.48 45.93 8.12
CA LEU A 33 -0.14 44.95 7.21
C LEU A 33 0.78 44.04 6.38
N ASP A 34 1.08 42.91 7.03
CA ASP A 34 1.27 41.57 6.50
C ASP A 34 0.37 41.27 5.27
N HIS A 35 0.98 40.99 4.11
CA HIS A 35 0.31 40.32 2.99
C HIS A 35 1.36 39.74 2.01
N TYR A 36 2.04 38.67 2.43
CA TYR A 36 2.73 37.79 1.48
C TYR A 36 1.68 37.01 0.68
N LEU A 37 1.64 37.24 -0.63
CA LEU A 37 0.83 36.52 -1.62
C LEU A 37 1.14 35.02 -1.59
N ARG A 38 0.52 34.30 -0.65
CA ARG A 38 0.33 32.86 -0.72
C ARG A 38 -0.70 32.61 -1.81
N CYS A 39 -0.25 32.18 -2.99
CA CYS A 39 -1.11 31.58 -4.00
C CYS A 39 -1.71 30.29 -3.40
N LYS A 40 -2.84 30.45 -2.70
CA LYS A 40 -3.72 29.34 -2.33
C LYS A 40 -4.37 28.89 -3.63
N MET A 41 -3.78 27.88 -4.27
CA MET A 41 -4.55 26.97 -5.11
C MET A 41 -5.55 26.26 -4.19
N SER A 42 -6.66 26.94 -3.92
CA SER A 42 -7.83 26.39 -3.26
C SER A 42 -8.48 25.45 -4.26
N PHE A 43 -8.04 24.19 -4.26
CA PHE A 43 -8.84 23.13 -4.84
C PHE A 43 -10.11 23.03 -4.02
N ASN A 44 -11.15 23.69 -4.52
CA ASN A 44 -12.50 23.62 -4.02
C ASN A 44 -13.00 22.17 -4.16
N ARG A 45 -12.74 21.34 -3.15
CA ARG A 45 -13.34 20.00 -3.01
C ARG A 45 -14.79 20.15 -2.56
N LYS A 46 -15.65 20.66 -3.43
CA LYS A 46 -17.10 20.49 -3.32
C LYS A 46 -17.54 19.75 -4.58
N GLY A 47 -17.44 18.42 -4.52
CA GLY A 47 -17.86 17.53 -5.61
C GLY A 47 -17.21 16.13 -5.62
N ALA A 48 -16.04 15.94 -5.01
CA ALA A 48 -15.29 14.67 -5.08
C ALA A 48 -15.46 13.76 -3.85
N SER A 49 -16.66 13.67 -3.27
CA SER A 49 -16.87 12.94 -2.00
C SER A 49 -17.51 11.55 -2.13
N ASP A 50 -17.81 11.06 -3.33
CA ASP A 50 -18.48 9.75 -3.51
C ASP A 50 -17.81 8.79 -4.52
N ARG A 51 -16.74 9.22 -5.20
CA ARG A 51 -16.06 8.40 -6.23
C ARG A 51 -14.83 7.62 -5.77
N LEU A 52 -14.37 7.79 -4.53
CA LEU A 52 -13.21 7.07 -4.00
C LEU A 52 -13.65 5.92 -3.09
N SER A 53 -14.69 5.20 -3.53
CA SER A 53 -15.02 3.91 -2.94
C SER A 53 -13.95 2.90 -3.35
N ARG A 54 -13.60 1.99 -2.42
CA ARG A 54 -12.71 0.85 -2.70
C ARG A 54 -13.10 0.17 -4.02
N ARG A 55 -12.12 0.00 -4.92
CA ARG A 55 -12.38 -0.55 -6.26
C ARG A 55 -12.83 -2.01 -6.18
N GLN A 56 -13.47 -2.50 -7.22
CA GLN A 56 -13.65 -3.95 -7.36
C GLN A 56 -12.35 -4.57 -7.86
N LEU A 57 -11.82 -5.50 -7.09
CA LEU A 57 -10.63 -6.29 -7.41
C LEU A 57 -10.98 -7.76 -7.17
N ASN A 58 -10.66 -8.60 -8.14
CA ASN A 58 -10.88 -10.04 -8.05
C ASN A 58 -9.56 -10.76 -8.38
N LEU A 59 -8.90 -11.28 -7.35
CA LEU A 59 -7.65 -12.03 -7.50
C LEU A 59 -7.97 -13.51 -7.40
N GLN A 60 -7.47 -14.34 -8.32
CA GLN A 60 -7.74 -15.78 -8.32
C GLN A 60 -6.55 -16.59 -7.80
N SER A 61 -5.36 -15.99 -7.82
CA SER A 61 -4.11 -16.63 -7.44
C SER A 61 -3.15 -15.64 -6.76
N PHE A 62 -2.10 -16.19 -6.12
CA PHE A 62 -1.01 -15.37 -5.60
C PHE A 62 -0.15 -14.74 -6.71
N ASP A 63 -0.12 -15.34 -7.90
CA ASP A 63 0.51 -14.71 -9.07
C ASP A 63 -0.22 -13.43 -9.46
N ASP A 64 -1.56 -13.42 -9.42
CA ASP A 64 -2.36 -12.21 -9.64
C ASP A 64 -2.04 -11.12 -8.62
N VAL A 65 -1.82 -11.49 -7.35
CA VAL A 65 -1.39 -10.55 -6.29
C VAL A 65 -0.08 -9.89 -6.67
N LEU A 66 0.92 -10.67 -7.08
CA LEU A 66 2.24 -10.16 -7.45
C LEU A 66 2.19 -9.30 -8.72
N VAL A 67 1.43 -9.74 -9.74
CA VAL A 67 1.22 -8.97 -10.98
C VAL A 67 0.59 -7.62 -10.67
N GLU A 68 -0.45 -7.60 -9.83
CA GLU A 68 -1.17 -6.39 -9.47
C GLU A 68 -0.29 -5.44 -8.65
N ALA A 69 0.42 -5.95 -7.64
CA ALA A 69 1.30 -5.14 -6.80
C ALA A 69 2.47 -4.55 -7.61
N LYS A 70 3.10 -5.36 -8.48
CA LYS A 70 4.15 -4.88 -9.40
C LYS A 70 3.59 -3.85 -10.40
N SER A 71 2.35 -4.02 -10.86
CA SER A 71 1.67 -3.05 -11.73
C SER A 71 1.47 -1.71 -11.04
N LEU A 72 0.88 -1.71 -9.84
CA LEU A 72 0.65 -0.50 -9.03
C LEU A 72 1.96 0.27 -8.75
N SER A 73 3.04 -0.44 -8.45
CA SER A 73 4.36 0.17 -8.25
C SER A 73 4.89 0.84 -9.53
N ARG A 74 4.67 0.26 -10.71
CA ARG A 74 5.13 0.83 -11.98
C ARG A 74 4.28 2.00 -12.46
N VAL A 75 2.95 1.89 -12.38
CA VAL A 75 2.01 2.88 -12.97
C VAL A 75 1.62 3.98 -11.98
N GLY A 76 1.96 3.82 -10.70
CA GLY A 76 1.50 4.69 -9.62
C GLY A 76 0.04 4.45 -9.24
N TYR A 77 -0.37 4.99 -8.09
CA TYR A 77 -1.71 4.78 -7.55
C TYR A 77 -2.19 5.94 -6.67
N HIS A 78 -3.50 6.10 -6.60
CA HIS A 78 -4.18 6.91 -5.62
C HIS A 78 -4.68 6.04 -4.46
N ARG A 79 -4.46 6.50 -3.23
CA ARG A 79 -4.88 5.79 -2.02
C ARG A 79 -6.25 6.29 -1.57
N VAL A 80 -7.18 5.38 -1.35
CA VAL A 80 -8.49 5.70 -0.74
C VAL A 80 -8.60 5.27 0.73
N ALA A 81 -7.51 4.72 1.27
CA ALA A 81 -7.33 4.40 2.68
C ALA A 81 -5.99 4.93 3.20
N LYS A 82 -5.66 4.62 4.47
CA LYS A 82 -4.47 5.14 5.17
C LYS A 82 -3.16 4.63 4.56
N TRP A 83 -3.11 3.38 4.10
CA TRP A 83 -1.85 2.70 3.79
C TRP A 83 -1.40 2.87 2.33
N SER A 84 -0.08 3.01 2.14
CA SER A 84 0.59 2.87 0.84
C SER A 84 0.68 1.41 0.38
N LEU A 85 1.11 1.21 -0.87
CA LEU A 85 1.39 -0.12 -1.40
C LEU A 85 2.47 -0.82 -0.56
N GLY A 86 3.58 -0.14 -0.26
CA GLY A 86 4.65 -0.68 0.56
C GLY A 86 4.17 -1.10 1.95
N GLN A 87 3.33 -0.27 2.56
CA GLN A 87 2.68 -0.58 3.84
C GLN A 87 1.74 -1.79 3.74
N ILE A 88 0.93 -1.88 2.70
CA ILE A 88 0.06 -3.03 2.47
C ILE A 88 0.88 -4.31 2.28
N CYS A 89 1.92 -4.26 1.44
CA CYS A 89 2.81 -5.39 1.17
C CYS A 89 3.52 -5.86 2.45
N ASP A 90 4.08 -4.94 3.25
CA ASP A 90 4.69 -5.27 4.55
C ASP A 90 3.68 -5.93 5.50
N HIS A 91 2.50 -5.34 5.63
CA HIS A 91 1.45 -5.85 6.52
C HIS A 91 1.05 -7.28 6.17
N VAL A 92 0.70 -7.53 4.91
CA VAL A 92 0.24 -8.86 4.50
C VAL A 92 1.37 -9.88 4.49
N ALA A 93 2.61 -9.48 4.16
CA ALA A 93 3.78 -10.35 4.22
C ALA A 93 4.08 -10.79 5.66
N ARG A 94 4.09 -9.86 6.63
CA ARG A 94 4.28 -10.22 8.05
C ARG A 94 3.17 -11.14 8.56
N PHE A 95 1.92 -10.90 8.17
CA PHE A 95 0.82 -11.81 8.54
C PHE A 95 0.99 -13.22 7.95
N MET A 96 1.54 -13.35 6.74
CA MET A 96 1.89 -14.64 6.15
C MET A 96 3.03 -15.32 6.92
N ASP A 97 4.10 -14.58 7.25
CA ASP A 97 5.22 -15.11 8.02
C ASP A 97 4.77 -15.56 9.42
N GLU A 98 4.01 -14.74 10.15
CA GLU A 98 3.48 -15.10 11.48
C GLU A 98 2.53 -16.31 11.44
N SER A 99 1.87 -16.56 10.30
CA SER A 99 1.03 -17.77 10.14
C SER A 99 1.86 -19.06 10.09
N ILE A 100 3.16 -18.98 9.81
CA ILE A 100 4.11 -20.11 9.83
C ILE A 100 4.93 -20.08 11.12
N ASP A 101 5.52 -18.92 11.44
CA ASP A 101 6.52 -18.76 12.50
C ASP A 101 5.89 -18.60 13.90
N GLY A 102 4.59 -18.30 13.96
CA GLY A 102 3.86 -18.07 15.20
C GLY A 102 3.58 -16.58 15.47
N PHE A 103 2.39 -16.31 16.01
CA PHE A 103 1.98 -14.98 16.43
C PHE A 103 2.61 -14.64 17.78
N GLN A 104 3.53 -13.66 17.81
CA GLN A 104 4.32 -13.32 18.99
C GLN A 104 3.50 -12.66 20.11
N ASN A 105 2.50 -11.84 19.75
CA ASN A 105 1.72 -11.04 20.70
C ASN A 105 0.21 -11.09 20.38
N PRO A 106 -0.45 -12.25 20.48
CA PRO A 106 -1.90 -12.30 20.29
C PRO A 106 -2.62 -11.54 21.41
N PRO A 107 -3.76 -10.88 21.15
CA PRO A 107 -4.52 -10.21 22.20
C PRO A 107 -4.90 -11.17 23.32
N ALA A 108 -4.79 -10.74 24.59
CA ALA A 108 -5.10 -11.58 25.74
C ALA A 108 -6.53 -12.15 25.71
N MET A 109 -7.47 -11.40 25.12
CA MET A 109 -8.87 -11.81 24.93
C MET A 109 -9.12 -12.69 23.70
N ALA A 110 -8.10 -13.01 22.90
CA ALA A 110 -8.24 -13.78 21.67
C ALA A 110 -8.86 -15.17 21.92
N PRO A 111 -8.46 -15.98 22.93
CA PRO A 111 -9.08 -17.27 23.18
C PRO A 111 -10.59 -17.19 23.49
N LEU A 112 -11.00 -16.13 24.21
CA LEU A 112 -12.40 -15.90 24.58
C LEU A 112 -13.25 -15.46 23.38
N MET A 113 -12.70 -14.60 22.51
CA MET A 113 -13.42 -14.10 21.34
C MET A 113 -13.38 -15.05 20.14
N ARG A 114 -12.41 -15.97 20.09
CA ARG A 114 -12.18 -16.91 18.98
C ARG A 114 -13.43 -17.68 18.51
N PRO A 115 -14.22 -18.35 19.38
CA PRO A 115 -15.38 -19.11 18.89
C PRO A 115 -16.40 -18.21 18.19
N PHE A 116 -16.62 -17.00 18.73
CA PHE A 116 -17.51 -16.02 18.13
C PHE A 116 -16.96 -15.49 16.80
N LEU A 117 -15.68 -15.10 16.74
CA LEU A 117 -15.05 -14.62 15.51
C LEU A 117 -15.03 -15.68 14.41
N ARG A 118 -14.71 -16.93 14.76
CA ARG A 118 -14.75 -18.06 13.82
C ARG A 118 -16.16 -18.24 13.24
N MET A 119 -17.18 -18.30 14.09
CA MET A 119 -18.57 -18.47 13.66
C MET A 119 -19.05 -17.34 12.74
N MET A 120 -18.68 -16.09 13.06
CA MET A 120 -19.15 -14.91 12.32
C MET A 120 -18.41 -14.65 11.01
N TYR A 121 -17.10 -14.94 10.95
CA TYR A 121 -16.24 -14.46 9.87
C TYR A 121 -15.60 -15.55 9.02
N LEU A 122 -15.30 -16.75 9.55
CA LEU A 122 -14.56 -17.75 8.78
C LEU A 122 -15.26 -18.12 7.47
N GLY A 123 -16.55 -18.46 7.53
CA GLY A 123 -17.32 -18.80 6.34
C GLY A 123 -17.40 -17.65 5.32
N LYS A 124 -17.49 -16.41 5.79
CA LYS A 124 -17.54 -15.22 4.93
C LYS A 124 -16.20 -15.00 4.22
N ILE A 125 -15.10 -15.10 4.97
CA ILE A 125 -13.74 -14.98 4.42
C ILE A 125 -13.51 -16.07 3.38
N LEU A 126 -13.81 -17.33 3.69
CA LEU A 126 -13.57 -18.44 2.77
C LEU A 126 -14.40 -18.36 1.47
N ARG A 127 -15.53 -17.65 1.48
CA ARG A 127 -16.35 -17.35 0.30
C ARG A 127 -15.94 -16.07 -0.44
N ASN A 128 -14.82 -15.43 -0.05
CA ASN A 128 -14.39 -14.14 -0.58
C ASN A 128 -15.47 -13.04 -0.45
N GLU A 129 -16.27 -13.09 0.62
CA GLU A 129 -17.25 -12.04 0.89
C GLU A 129 -16.54 -10.74 1.30
N ARG A 130 -17.09 -9.62 0.83
CA ARG A 130 -16.47 -8.32 1.01
C ARG A 130 -16.53 -7.88 2.48
N LEU A 131 -15.41 -7.95 3.18
CA LEU A 131 -15.32 -7.54 4.57
C LEU A 131 -15.47 -6.01 4.74
N PRO A 132 -15.89 -5.51 5.91
CA PRO A 132 -15.98 -4.08 6.17
C PRO A 132 -14.62 -3.39 6.06
N ALA A 133 -14.58 -2.18 5.51
CA ALA A 133 -13.34 -1.41 5.35
C ALA A 133 -12.65 -1.03 6.68
N LYS A 134 -13.37 -1.11 7.80
CA LYS A 134 -12.87 -0.85 9.16
C LYS A 134 -12.79 -2.14 9.97
N PHE A 135 -12.23 -3.19 9.39
CA PHE A 135 -11.90 -4.38 10.18
C PHE A 135 -10.73 -4.02 11.12
N PRO A 136 -10.85 -4.25 12.43
CA PRO A 136 -9.79 -3.89 13.37
C PRO A 136 -8.54 -4.73 13.08
N THR A 137 -7.48 -4.07 12.61
CA THR A 137 -6.14 -4.68 12.54
C THR A 137 -5.56 -4.78 13.94
N LEU A 138 -4.89 -5.89 14.25
CA LEU A 138 -4.04 -5.99 15.45
C LEU A 138 -3.00 -4.87 15.40
N LYS A 139 -2.78 -4.18 16.52
CA LYS A 139 -1.89 -3.00 16.56
C LYS A 139 -0.47 -3.35 16.14
N GLU A 140 -0.06 -4.58 16.46
CA GLU A 140 1.24 -5.20 16.22
C GLU A 140 1.48 -5.50 14.73
N LEU A 141 0.39 -5.71 13.98
CA LEU A 141 0.44 -5.93 12.54
C LEU A 141 0.35 -4.64 11.73
N GLN A 142 0.27 -3.46 12.37
CA GLN A 142 0.29 -2.21 11.60
C GLN A 142 1.62 -2.07 10.84
N PRO A 143 1.58 -1.66 9.57
CA PRO A 143 2.80 -1.49 8.79
C PRO A 143 3.64 -0.33 9.28
N ASP A 144 4.95 -0.41 9.01
CA ASP A 144 5.88 0.67 9.29
C ASP A 144 5.43 1.97 8.58
N GLU A 145 5.53 3.10 9.28
CA GLU A 145 5.19 4.41 8.75
C GLU A 145 5.98 4.76 7.48
N TRP A 146 7.18 4.17 7.33
CA TRP A 146 8.13 4.45 6.25
C TRP A 146 8.35 3.29 5.27
N ALA A 147 7.44 2.32 5.23
CA ALA A 147 7.57 1.18 4.32
C ALA A 147 7.60 1.62 2.85
N ASP A 148 8.78 1.49 2.23
CA ASP A 148 9.01 1.81 0.82
C ASP A 148 8.53 0.66 -0.09
N ASP A 149 7.75 1.02 -1.11
CA ASP A 149 7.21 0.12 -2.13
C ASP A 149 8.31 -0.76 -2.75
N SER A 150 9.51 -0.21 -2.94
CA SER A 150 10.65 -0.92 -3.57
C SER A 150 11.18 -2.10 -2.75
N LYS A 151 11.05 -2.03 -1.41
CA LYS A 151 11.56 -3.04 -0.47
C LYS A 151 10.48 -4.04 -0.04
N ALA A 152 9.24 -3.58 0.04
CA ALA A 152 8.13 -4.40 0.51
C ALA A 152 7.65 -5.44 -0.53
N LEU A 153 7.79 -5.15 -1.83
CA LEU A 153 7.44 -6.10 -2.90
C LEU A 153 8.26 -7.40 -2.86
N PRO A 154 9.61 -7.35 -2.78
CA PRO A 154 10.42 -8.57 -2.59
C PRO A 154 10.09 -9.35 -1.32
N GLN A 155 9.67 -8.67 -0.24
CA GLN A 155 9.25 -9.34 1.00
C GLN A 155 7.93 -10.09 0.81
N LEU A 156 6.95 -9.47 0.14
CA LEU A 156 5.70 -10.12 -0.21
C LEU A 156 5.92 -11.36 -1.09
N GLU A 157 6.79 -11.27 -2.08
CA GLU A 157 7.13 -12.40 -2.96
C GLU A 157 7.75 -13.57 -2.18
N LYS A 158 8.66 -13.29 -1.24
CA LYS A 158 9.23 -14.31 -0.35
C LYS A 158 8.17 -14.94 0.56
N ALA A 159 7.32 -14.12 1.19
CA ALA A 159 6.28 -14.60 2.09
C ALA A 159 5.26 -15.49 1.37
N ILE A 160 4.84 -15.09 0.15
CA ILE A 160 3.99 -15.90 -0.72
C ILE A 160 4.63 -17.25 -1.04
N ALA A 161 5.91 -17.25 -1.41
CA ALA A 161 6.63 -18.50 -1.69
C ALA A 161 6.67 -19.43 -0.47
N ARG A 162 6.83 -18.89 0.74
CA ARG A 162 6.79 -19.68 1.99
C ARG A 162 5.44 -20.34 2.22
N ILE A 163 4.33 -19.61 2.11
CA ILE A 163 2.98 -20.17 2.35
C ILE A 163 2.51 -21.11 1.22
N GLN A 164 3.09 -20.99 0.03
CA GLN A 164 2.81 -21.89 -1.10
C GLN A 164 3.66 -23.16 -1.09
N ALA A 165 4.69 -23.24 -0.24
CA ALA A 165 5.52 -24.43 -0.15
C ALA A 165 4.66 -25.68 0.16
N PRO A 166 4.90 -26.83 -0.49
CA PRO A 166 4.11 -28.05 -0.29
C PRO A 166 4.10 -28.54 1.16
N ASN A 167 5.18 -28.28 1.89
CA ASN A 167 5.41 -28.66 3.28
C ASN A 167 5.22 -27.48 4.26
N ALA A 168 4.53 -26.41 3.86
CA ALA A 168 4.24 -25.29 4.75
C ALA A 168 3.33 -25.76 5.90
N GLU A 169 3.82 -25.64 7.13
CA GLU A 169 3.04 -25.88 8.34
C GLU A 169 2.56 -24.54 8.91
N PHE A 170 1.28 -24.48 9.26
CA PHE A 170 0.67 -23.25 9.76
C PHE A 170 0.28 -23.38 11.23
N VAL A 171 0.54 -22.33 12.00
CA VAL A 171 0.09 -22.24 13.39
C VAL A 171 -1.42 -21.97 13.46
N PRO A 172 -2.08 -22.26 14.60
CA PRO A 172 -3.46 -21.86 14.81
C PRO A 172 -3.62 -20.33 14.78
N SER A 173 -4.61 -19.84 14.04
CA SER A 173 -4.96 -18.42 14.01
C SER A 173 -5.44 -17.97 15.39
N PRO A 174 -4.95 -16.84 15.93
CA PRO A 174 -5.45 -16.27 17.18
C PRO A 174 -6.97 -16.02 17.13
N ALA A 175 -7.46 -15.54 15.98
CA ALA A 175 -8.87 -15.16 15.77
C ALA A 175 -9.74 -16.31 15.24
N LEU A 176 -9.21 -17.17 14.35
CA LEU A 176 -10.01 -18.19 13.65
C LEU A 176 -9.75 -19.62 14.14
N GLY A 177 -8.73 -19.84 14.98
CA GLY A 177 -8.33 -21.16 15.45
C GLY A 177 -7.59 -21.98 14.40
N LYS A 178 -7.70 -23.31 14.49
CA LYS A 178 -7.08 -24.22 13.52
C LYS A 178 -7.75 -24.07 12.14
N LEU A 179 -6.92 -23.98 11.11
CA LEU A 179 -7.30 -23.91 9.71
C LEU A 179 -6.46 -24.92 8.94
N THR A 180 -7.01 -25.50 7.87
CA THR A 180 -6.20 -26.32 6.95
C THR A 180 -5.23 -25.43 6.17
N PRO A 181 -4.15 -25.99 5.59
CA PRO A 181 -3.25 -25.23 4.71
C PRO A 181 -3.98 -24.50 3.57
N GLU A 182 -5.01 -25.13 2.99
CA GLU A 182 -5.82 -24.56 1.92
C GLU A 182 -6.71 -23.41 2.41
N GLU A 183 -7.28 -23.54 3.61
CA GLU A 183 -8.05 -22.46 4.24
C GLU A 183 -7.14 -21.26 4.55
N TRP A 184 -5.93 -21.49 5.07
CA TRP A 184 -4.94 -20.44 5.31
C TRP A 184 -4.56 -19.71 4.02
N ARG A 185 -4.27 -20.45 2.94
CA ARG A 185 -3.95 -19.85 1.64
C ARG A 185 -5.12 -19.00 1.10
N LYS A 186 -6.37 -19.46 1.26
CA LYS A 186 -7.55 -18.65 0.92
C LYS A 186 -7.63 -17.38 1.76
N VAL A 187 -7.47 -17.49 3.08
CA VAL A 187 -7.44 -16.33 3.98
C VAL A 187 -6.40 -15.31 3.53
N HIS A 188 -5.18 -15.76 3.22
CA HIS A 188 -4.10 -14.89 2.74
C HIS A 188 -4.40 -14.24 1.39
N LEU A 189 -4.95 -14.99 0.43
CA LEU A 189 -5.34 -14.45 -0.88
C LEU A 189 -6.41 -13.36 -0.74
N TRP A 190 -7.45 -13.61 0.03
CA TRP A 190 -8.54 -12.66 0.25
C TRP A 190 -8.10 -11.46 1.08
N HIS A 191 -7.15 -11.66 2.00
CA HIS A 191 -6.51 -10.59 2.76
C HIS A 191 -5.74 -9.64 1.84
N CYS A 192 -4.95 -10.18 0.90
CA CYS A 192 -4.28 -9.37 -0.12
C CYS A 192 -5.30 -8.58 -0.97
N GLN A 193 -6.36 -9.24 -1.46
CA GLN A 193 -7.40 -8.58 -2.24
C GLN A 193 -8.07 -7.44 -1.47
N HIS A 194 -8.41 -7.67 -0.20
CA HIS A 194 -9.03 -6.68 0.67
C HIS A 194 -8.17 -5.42 0.85
N HIS A 195 -6.85 -5.56 0.93
CA HIS A 195 -6.00 -4.37 1.06
C HIS A 195 -5.72 -3.69 -0.28
N LEU A 196 -5.52 -4.45 -1.35
CA LEU A 196 -5.25 -3.90 -2.69
C LEU A 196 -6.47 -3.21 -3.33
N GLU A 197 -7.71 -3.47 -2.86
CA GLU A 197 -8.90 -2.71 -3.30
C GLU A 197 -8.90 -1.23 -2.86
N PHE A 198 -8.02 -0.84 -1.94
CA PHE A 198 -7.89 0.56 -1.52
C PHE A 198 -6.87 1.38 -2.32
N LEU A 199 -6.23 0.75 -3.31
CA LEU A 199 -5.30 1.40 -4.22
C LEU A 199 -5.92 1.48 -5.62
N ILE A 200 -6.13 2.69 -6.11
CA ILE A 200 -6.68 2.94 -7.45
C ILE A 200 -5.51 3.22 -8.41
N PRO A 201 -5.30 2.41 -9.46
CA PRO A 201 -4.20 2.63 -10.41
C PRO A 201 -4.34 3.98 -11.12
N ALA A 202 -3.28 4.79 -11.16
CA ALA A 202 -3.32 6.12 -11.78
C ALA A 202 -3.66 6.07 -13.29
N ALA A 203 -3.27 5.00 -13.98
CA ALA A 203 -3.62 4.79 -15.39
C ALA A 203 -5.12 4.52 -15.62
N ARG A 204 -5.85 3.97 -14.64
CA ARG A 204 -7.31 3.74 -14.75
C ARG A 204 -8.08 5.04 -14.59
N ASP A 205 -7.65 5.92 -13.69
CA ASP A 205 -8.27 7.24 -13.49
C ASP A 205 -8.12 8.14 -14.73
N ALA A 206 -6.98 8.03 -15.43
CA ALA A 206 -6.75 8.74 -16.69
C ALA A 206 -7.69 8.31 -17.83
N GLN A 207 -8.11 7.04 -17.87
CA GLN A 207 -9.02 6.53 -18.88
C GLN A 207 -10.49 6.86 -18.57
N ALA A 208 -10.89 6.86 -17.30
CA ALA A 208 -12.23 7.26 -16.88
C ALA A 208 -12.50 8.73 -17.21
N ASN A 209 -11.55 9.62 -16.90
CA ASN A 209 -11.70 11.06 -17.16
C ASN A 209 -11.74 11.42 -18.66
N LYS A 210 -11.20 10.57 -19.55
CA LYS A 210 -11.29 10.79 -21.00
C LYS A 210 -12.66 10.45 -21.59
N ARG A 211 -13.44 9.57 -20.96
CA ARG A 211 -14.74 9.11 -21.46
C ARG A 211 -15.92 9.97 -21.02
N GLU A 212 -15.74 10.85 -20.02
CA GLU A 212 -16.78 11.75 -19.52
C GLU A 212 -16.71 13.16 -20.15
N GLY A 213 -15.73 13.40 -21.02
CA GLY A 213 -15.49 14.69 -21.69
C GLY A 213 -15.69 14.67 -23.20
N GLU A 214 -16.33 13.63 -23.72
CA GLU A 214 -16.72 13.45 -25.14
C GLU A 214 -18.25 13.37 -25.23
#